data_AF-A0AAW4NE90-F1
#
_entry.id   AF-A0AAW4NE90-F1
#
_cell.length_a   1.000
_cell.length_b   1.000
_cell.length_c   1.000
_cell.angle_alpha   90.00
_cell.angle_beta   90.00
_cell.angle_gamma   90.00
#
_symmetry.space_group_name_H-M   'P 1'
#
loop_
_entity.id
_entity.type
_entity.pdbx_description
1 polymer ?
#
loop_
_entity_poly.entity_id
_entity_poly.type
_entity_poly.pdbx_seq_one_letter_code
_entity_poly.pdbx_strand_id
1 'polypeptide(L)' 'MTQKHRSISLIVIHCSATRVTQDFTFEQLEACHLARGFKSIGYHYYITKDGVVYPGRP' A
#
# COMPACT_ATOMS: atom_id res chain seq x y z
N MET A 1 -3.33 -14.10 17.37
CA MET A 1 -2.30 -13.28 16.72
C MET A 1 -2.04 -12.08 17.62
N THR A 2 -0.88 -12.00 18.26
CA THR A 2 -0.57 -10.93 19.22
C THR A 2 -0.23 -9.67 18.45
N GLN A 3 -1.13 -8.67 18.44
CA GLN A 3 -0.82 -7.36 17.88
C GLN A 3 0.29 -6.72 18.72
N LYS A 4 1.50 -6.63 18.16
CA LYS A 4 2.66 -6.06 18.84
C LYS A 4 2.47 -4.54 18.85
N HIS A 5 1.97 -4.01 19.96
CA HIS A 5 1.68 -2.59 20.12
C HIS A 5 2.99 -1.79 20.09
N ARG A 6 3.33 -1.26 18.92
CA ARG A 6 4.48 -0.36 18.71
C ARG A 6 3.99 1.08 18.74
N SER A 7 4.74 1.97 19.40
CA SER A 7 4.46 3.40 19.32
C SER A 7 4.70 3.91 17.89
N ILE A 8 3.71 4.59 17.32
CA ILE A 8 3.79 5.20 15.98
C ILE A 8 3.78 6.72 16.15
N SER A 9 4.87 7.36 15.79
CA SER A 9 5.02 8.82 15.88
C SER A 9 4.99 9.55 14.53
N LEU A 10 5.01 8.81 13.41
CA LEU A 10 5.07 9.36 12.06
C LEU A 10 4.15 8.58 11.12
N ILE A 11 3.36 9.33 10.34
CA ILE A 11 2.61 8.84 9.19
C ILE A 11 3.22 9.47 7.95
N VAL A 12 3.52 8.66 6.93
CA VAL A 12 4.05 9.14 5.65
C VAL A 12 3.01 8.91 4.57
N ILE A 13 2.67 9.98 3.84
CA ILE A 13 1.75 9.94 2.70
C ILE A 13 2.59 9.87 1.41
N HIS A 14 2.27 8.89 0.57
CA HIS A 14 2.92 8.67 -0.72
C HIS A 14 1.86 8.51 -1.82
N CYS A 15 2.30 8.56 -3.08
CA CYS A 15 1.46 8.26 -4.24
C CYS A 15 2.05 7.09 -5.04
N SER A 16 1.19 6.41 -5.81
CA SER A 16 1.58 5.31 -6.72
C SER A 16 2.30 5.79 -7.99
N ALA A 17 2.31 7.11 -8.23
CA ALA A 17 2.84 7.74 -9.45
C ALA A 17 2.22 7.19 -10.76
N THR A 18 0.96 6.75 -10.72
CA THR A 18 0.21 6.27 -11.89
C THR A 18 -0.55 7.40 -12.58
N ARG A 19 -0.90 7.20 -13.86
CA ARG A 19 -1.67 8.19 -14.63
C ARG A 19 -3.08 8.34 -14.05
N VAL A 20 -3.62 9.56 -14.08
CA VAL A 20 -4.99 9.84 -13.60
C VAL A 20 -6.08 9.07 -14.36
N THR A 21 -5.82 8.74 -15.63
CA THR A 21 -6.73 7.97 -16.50
C THR A 21 -6.65 6.46 -16.28
N GLN A 22 -5.82 6.00 -15.36
CA GLN A 22 -5.63 4.58 -15.08
C GLN A 22 -6.12 4.27 -13.67
N ASP A 23 -7.07 3.36 -13.57
CA ASP A 23 -7.41 2.76 -12.29
C ASP A 23 -6.31 1.76 -11.94
N PHE A 24 -5.67 1.97 -10.78
CA PHE A 24 -4.52 1.18 -10.34
C PHE A 24 -4.89 0.41 -9.07
N THR A 25 -5.06 -0.90 -9.22
CA THR A 25 -5.60 -1.76 -8.17
C THR A 25 -4.55 -2.13 -7.12
N PHE A 26 -5.01 -2.65 -5.98
CA PHE A 26 -4.13 -3.14 -4.92
C PHE A 26 -3.22 -4.27 -5.41
N GLU A 27 -3.75 -5.19 -6.22
CA GLU A 27 -3.03 -6.34 -6.77
C GLU A 27 -1.96 -5.91 -7.77
N GLN A 28 -2.24 -4.90 -8.60
CA GLN A 28 -1.25 -4.35 -9.52
C GLN A 28 -0.09 -3.69 -8.77
N LEU A 29 -0.40 -2.95 -7.70
CA LEU A 29 0.62 -2.36 -6.83
C LEU A 29 1.46 -3.42 -6.12
N GLU A 30 0.83 -4.49 -5.62
CA GLU A 30 1.54 -5.61 -5.03
C GLU A 30 2.46 -6.28 -6.04
N ALA A 31 1.98 -6.57 -7.26
CA ALA A 31 2.79 -7.12 -8.33
C ALA A 31 4.02 -6.24 -8.65
N CYS A 32 3.85 -4.91 -8.70
CA CYS A 32 4.97 -3.98 -8.87
C CYS A 32 6.01 -4.07 -7.73
N HIS A 33 5.56 -4.19 -6.48
CA HIS A 33 6.48 -4.34 -5.35
C HIS A 33 7.19 -5.69 -5.36
N LEU A 34 6.47 -6.78 -5.65
CA LEU A 34 7.05 -8.12 -5.80
C LEU A 34 8.10 -8.16 -6.92
N ALA A 35 7.82 -7.55 -8.07
CA ALA A 35 8.78 -7.42 -9.18
C ALA A 35 10.04 -6.62 -8.80
N ARG A 36 9.96 -5.76 -7.79
CA ARG A 36 11.10 -5.02 -7.22
C ARG A 36 11.83 -5.80 -6.11
N GLY A 37 11.46 -7.05 -5.86
CA GLY A 37 12.08 -7.92 -4.85
C GLY A 37 11.54 -7.72 -3.43
N PHE A 38 10.41 -7.03 -3.26
CA PHE A 38 9.76 -6.91 -1.95
C PHE A 38 9.03 -8.22 -1.63
N LYS A 39 8.77 -8.49 -0.35
CA LYS A 39 8.02 -9.70 0.08
C LYS A 39 6.51 -9.59 -0.10
N SER A 40 6.00 -8.37 -0.13
CA SER A 40 4.59 -8.00 -0.31
C SER A 40 4.52 -6.50 -0.63
N ILE A 41 3.31 -5.93 -0.64
CA ILE A 41 3.12 -4.48 -0.72
C ILE A 41 3.98 -3.71 0.30
N GLY A 42 4.60 -2.60 -0.12
CA GLY A 42 5.45 -1.77 0.74
C GLY A 42 4.71 -0.87 1.74
N TYR A 43 3.39 -0.73 1.63
CA TYR A 43 2.59 0.22 2.41
C TYR A 43 1.73 -0.48 3.47
N HIS A 44 1.36 0.27 4.52
CA HIS A 44 0.42 -0.20 5.55
C HIS A 44 -1.03 -0.06 5.11
N TYR A 45 -1.32 0.96 4.29
CA TYR A 45 -2.64 1.21 3.69
C TYR A 45 -2.46 1.68 2.25
N TYR A 46 -3.41 1.32 1.39
CA TYR A 46 -3.50 1.83 0.03
C TYR A 46 -4.94 2.28 -0.25
N ILE A 47 -5.08 3.47 -0.84
CA ILE A 47 -6.39 4.05 -1.17
C ILE A 47 -6.48 4.12 -2.69
N THR A 48 -7.43 3.41 -3.27
CA THR A 48 -7.69 3.44 -4.70
C THR A 48 -8.44 4.70 -5.09
N LYS A 49 -8.48 5.00 -6.39
CA LYS A 49 -9.04 6.26 -6.93
C LYS A 49 -10.54 6.43 -6.63
N ASP A 50 -11.28 5.33 -6.49
CA ASP A 50 -12.67 5.27 -6.07
C ASP A 50 -12.87 5.40 -4.54
N GLY A 51 -11.78 5.54 -3.77
CA GLY A 51 -11.81 5.79 -2.34
C GLY A 51 -11.78 4.54 -1.46
N VAL A 52 -11.69 3.34 -2.03
CA VAL A 52 -11.60 2.10 -1.26
C VAL A 52 -10.24 2.00 -0.56
N VAL A 53 -10.27 1.66 0.74
CA VAL A 53 -9.08 1.51 1.57
C VAL A 53 -8.75 0.03 1.73
N TYR A 54 -7.53 -0.34 1.32
CA TYR A 54 -7.01 -1.70 1.43
C TYR A 54 -5.97 -1.79 2.55
N PRO A 55 -6.07 -2.78 3.45
CA PRO A 55 -5.03 -3.05 4.44
C PRO A 55 -3.82 -3.72 3.75
N GLY A 56 -2.62 -3.27 4.09
CA GLY A 56 -1.36 -3.83 3.64
C GLY A 56 -0.57 -4.47 4.78
N ARG A 57 0.68 -4.02 4.98
CA ARG A 57 1.56 -4.55 6.04
C ARG A 57 1.06 -4.22 7.45
N PRO A 58 1.25 -5.12 8.43
CA PRO A 58 0.97 -4.88 9.85
C PRO A 58 2.00 -3.93 10.52
#